data_AF-A0A923U977-F1
#
_entry.id   AF-A0A923U977-F1
#
_cell.length_a   1.000
_cell.length_b   1.000
_cell.length_c   1.000
_cell.angle_alpha   90.00
_cell.angle_beta   90.00
_cell.angle_gamma   90.00
#
_symmetry.space_group_name_H-M   'P 1'
#
loop_
_entity.id
_entity.type
_entity.pdbx_description
1 polymer ?
#
loop_
_entity_poly.entity_id
_entity_poly.type
_entity_poly.pdbx_seq_one_letter_code
_entity_poly.pdbx_strand_id
1 'polypeptide(L)'
;MGMDVEAVEGVSKQLKSQAGQIGALVGSIDKMVSGLTGVWDGPDAHTFVSQWWPEHKKQLLNAQSQIDGLGQSAWNNAQEQRNVSNH
;
A
#
# COMPACT_ATOMS: atom_id res chain seq x y z
N MET A 1 14.33 -15.45 -25.73
CA MET A 1 12.87 -15.22 -25.59
C MET A 1 12.70 -14.01 -24.70
N GLY A 2 11.87 -13.04 -25.11
CA GLY A 2 11.69 -11.75 -24.41
C GLY A 2 10.59 -11.81 -23.36
N MET A 3 10.44 -10.72 -22.61
CA MET A 3 9.36 -10.50 -21.64
C MET A 3 7.99 -10.43 -22.34
N ASP A 4 6.95 -11.01 -21.71
CA ASP A 4 5.56 -10.74 -22.05
C ASP A 4 5.16 -9.38 -21.44
N VAL A 5 5.20 -8.33 -22.26
CA VAL A 5 4.99 -6.93 -21.85
C VAL A 5 3.58 -6.73 -21.30
N GLU A 6 2.57 -7.34 -21.92
CA GLU A 6 1.17 -7.18 -21.52
C GLU A 6 0.91 -7.84 -20.15
N ALA A 7 1.47 -9.03 -19.92
CA ALA A 7 1.39 -9.71 -18.64
C ALA A 7 2.04 -8.88 -17.52
N VAL A 8 3.21 -8.29 -17.76
CA VAL A 8 3.92 -7.47 -16.77
C VAL A 8 3.19 -6.15 -16.49
N GLU A 9 2.62 -5.49 -17.51
CA GLU A 9 1.75 -4.34 -17.31
C GLU A 9 0.49 -4.69 -16.49
N GLY A 10 -0.07 -5.88 -16.71
CA GLY A 10 -1.18 -6.41 -15.92
C GLY A 10 -0.83 -6.55 -14.44
N VAL A 11 0.32 -7.18 -14.14
CA VAL A 11 0.82 -7.34 -12.76
C VAL A 11 1.10 -5.98 -12.11
N SER A 12 1.70 -5.04 -12.83
CA SER A 12 1.93 -3.67 -12.35
C SER A 12 0.64 -3.01 -11.85
N LYS A 13 -0.42 -3.05 -12.66
CA LYS A 13 -1.73 -2.49 -12.30
C LYS A 13 -2.33 -3.16 -11.07
N GLN A 14 -2.19 -4.49 -10.97
CA GLN A 14 -2.66 -5.25 -9.80
C GLN A 14 -1.91 -4.84 -8.54
N LEU A 15 -0.58 -4.71 -8.58
CA LEU A 15 0.23 -4.26 -7.45
C LEU A 15 -0.18 -2.86 -6.98
N LYS A 16 -0.33 -1.90 -7.91
CA LYS A 16 -0.80 -0.56 -7.58
C LYS A 16 -2.20 -0.56 -6.95
N SER A 17 -3.10 -1.42 -7.43
CA SER A 17 -4.43 -1.61 -6.82
C SER A 17 -4.32 -2.13 -5.38
N GLN A 18 -3.46 -3.11 -5.12
CA GLN A 18 -3.24 -3.66 -3.78
C GLN A 18 -2.66 -2.61 -2.82
N ALA A 19 -1.70 -1.80 -3.27
CA ALA A 19 -1.21 -0.66 -2.50
C ALA A 19 -2.33 0.31 -2.12
N GLY A 20 -3.24 0.63 -3.07
CA GLY A 20 -4.42 1.46 -2.79
C GLY A 20 -5.37 0.85 -1.75
N GLN A 21 -5.55 -0.47 -1.78
CA GLN A 21 -6.38 -1.19 -0.79
C GLN A 21 -5.80 -1.11 0.62
N ILE A 22 -4.47 -1.14 0.78
CA ILE A 22 -3.81 -0.92 2.08
C ILE A 22 -4.10 0.49 2.59
N GLY A 23 -4.02 1.51 1.74
CA GLY A 23 -4.36 2.88 2.13
C GLY A 23 -5.82 3.03 2.60
N ALA A 24 -6.75 2.39 1.90
CA ALA A 24 -8.17 2.37 2.29
C ALA A 24 -8.40 1.62 3.63
N LEU A 25 -7.68 0.52 3.86
CA LEU A 25 -7.70 -0.21 5.12
C LEU A 25 -7.20 0.66 6.28
N VAL A 26 -6.06 1.35 6.10
CA VAL A 26 -5.51 2.28 7.10
C VAL A 26 -6.53 3.35 7.46
N GLY A 27 -7.17 3.98 6.47
CA GLY A 27 -8.20 5.00 6.70
C GLY A 27 -9.46 4.45 7.42
N SER A 28 -9.79 3.18 7.20
CA SER A 28 -10.89 2.52 7.92
C SER A 28 -10.53 2.26 9.38
N ILE A 29 -9.31 1.80 9.65
CA ILE A 29 -8.82 1.56 11.02
C ILE A 29 -8.67 2.87 11.78
N ASP A 30 -8.14 3.94 11.16
CA ASP A 30 -8.05 5.28 11.77
C ASP A 30 -9.41 5.72 12.36
N LYS A 31 -10.49 5.56 11.60
CA LYS A 31 -11.85 5.91 12.05
C LYS A 31 -12.27 5.08 13.25
N MET A 32 -12.07 3.76 13.20
CA MET A 32 -12.41 2.87 14.30
C MET A 32 -11.63 3.23 15.58
N VAL A 33 -10.32 3.43 15.48
CA VAL A 33 -9.45 3.78 16.61
C VAL A 33 -9.85 5.14 17.21
N SER A 34 -10.11 6.15 16.37
CA SER A 34 -10.55 7.46 16.83
C SER A 34 -11.92 7.42 17.54
N GLY A 35 -12.79 6.47 17.18
CA GLY A 35 -14.10 6.28 17.81
C GLY A 35 -14.05 5.66 19.20
N LEU A 36 -12.94 5.01 19.57
CA LEU A 36 -12.81 4.35 20.88
C LEU A 36 -12.73 5.35 22.05
N THR A 37 -12.23 6.56 21.83
CA THR A 37 -12.05 7.57 22.88
C THR A 37 -13.36 8.02 23.52
N GLY A 38 -14.51 7.77 22.89
CA GLY A 38 -15.84 8.07 23.44
C GLY A 38 -16.45 6.95 24.30
N VAL A 39 -15.90 5.74 24.27
CA VAL A 39 -16.47 4.55 24.93
C VAL A 39 -15.48 3.77 25.80
N TRP A 40 -14.19 4.06 25.65
CA TRP A 40 -13.11 3.47 26.44
C TRP A 40 -12.16 4.58 26.89
N ASP A 41 -12.11 4.79 28.20
CA ASP A 41 -11.26 5.78 28.86
C ASP A 41 -10.23 5.09 29.76
N GLY A 42 -9.10 5.77 29.99
CA GLY A 42 -8.02 5.32 30.86
C GLY A 42 -6.66 5.17 30.16
N PRO A 43 -5.60 4.86 30.93
CA PRO A 43 -4.22 4.85 30.43
C PRO A 43 -3.97 3.91 29.25
N ASP A 44 -4.64 2.75 29.24
CA ASP A 44 -4.52 1.77 28.15
C ASP A 44 -5.19 2.27 26.88
N ALA A 45 -6.36 2.91 26.98
CA ALA A 45 -7.05 3.52 25.85
C ALA A 45 -6.20 4.62 25.22
N HIS A 46 -5.61 5.49 26.05
CA HIS A 46 -4.67 6.51 25.60
C HIS A 46 -3.45 5.89 24.91
N THR A 47 -2.87 4.84 25.47
CA THR A 47 -1.70 4.16 24.90
C THR A 47 -2.04 3.50 23.56
N PHE A 48 -3.19 2.83 23.47
CA PHE A 48 -3.69 2.19 22.25
C PHE A 48 -3.82 3.20 21.10
N VAL A 49 -4.47 4.34 21.36
CA VAL A 49 -4.72 5.38 20.35
C VAL A 49 -3.46 6.18 20.00
N SER A 50 -2.64 6.52 20.99
CA SER A 50 -1.51 7.45 20.81
C SER A 50 -0.18 6.77 20.48
N GLN A 51 -0.03 5.46 20.73
CA GLN A 51 1.23 4.75 20.53
C GLN A 51 1.06 3.52 19.65
N TRP A 52 0.18 2.59 20.02
CA TRP A 52 0.10 1.30 19.32
C TRP A 52 -0.45 1.44 17.91
N TRP A 53 -1.57 2.15 17.73
CA TRP A 53 -2.12 2.36 16.41
C TRP A 53 -1.16 3.15 15.48
N PRO A 54 -0.57 4.29 15.90
CA PRO A 54 0.40 5.00 15.07
C PRO A 54 1.59 4.14 14.59
N GLU A 55 2.10 3.23 15.43
CA GLU A 55 3.17 2.30 15.04
C GLU A 55 2.71 1.33 13.95
N HIS A 56 1.55 0.69 14.11
CA HIS A 56 1.01 -0.20 13.09
C HIS A 56 0.64 0.52 11.80
N LYS A 57 0.06 1.72 11.90
CA LYS A 57 -0.24 2.59 10.76
C LYS A 57 1.01 2.88 9.94
N LYS A 58 2.12 3.22 10.59
CA LYS A 58 3.40 3.46 9.93
C LYS A 58 3.88 2.24 9.14
N GLN A 59 3.79 1.04 9.72
CA GLN A 59 4.19 -0.20 9.06
C GLN A 59 3.31 -0.51 7.84
N LEU A 60 1.99 -0.31 7.94
CA LEU A 60 1.06 -0.47 6.82
C LEU A 60 1.33 0.53 5.69
N LEU A 61 1.58 1.80 6.02
CA LEU A 61 1.93 2.82 5.02
C LEU A 61 3.28 2.53 4.34
N ASN A 62 4.24 1.94 5.07
CA ASN A 62 5.49 1.46 4.49
C ASN A 62 5.22 0.32 3.49
N ALA A 63 4.43 -0.68 3.88
CA ALA A 63 4.05 -1.78 3.00
C ALA A 63 3.31 -1.29 1.75
N GLN A 64 2.38 -0.34 1.89
CA GLN A 64 1.73 0.34 0.76
C GLN A 64 2.76 0.94 -0.20
N SER A 65 3.71 1.71 0.32
CA SER A 65 4.76 2.36 -0.49
C SER A 65 5.65 1.34 -1.22
N GLN A 66 6.05 0.28 -0.53
CA GLN A 66 6.88 -0.78 -1.12
C GLN A 66 6.15 -1.51 -2.26
N ILE A 67 4.86 -1.80 -2.09
CA ILE A 67 4.07 -2.49 -3.11
C ILE A 67 3.79 -1.56 -4.31
N ASP A 68 3.50 -0.28 -4.08
CA ASP A 68 3.36 0.70 -5.17
C ASP A 68 4.68 0.85 -5.95
N GLY A 69 5.81 0.91 -5.24
CA GLY A 69 7.15 0.93 -5.83
C GLY A 69 7.42 -0.30 -6.70
N LEU A 70 7.07 -1.50 -6.24
CA LEU A 70 7.19 -2.72 -7.03
C LEU A 70 6.33 -2.67 -8.30
N GLY A 71 5.09 -2.17 -8.19
CA GLY A 71 4.21 -1.94 -9.33
C GLY A 71 4.80 -0.94 -10.33
N GLN A 72 5.42 0.14 -9.84
CA GLN A 72 6.09 1.12 -10.67
C GLN A 72 7.31 0.53 -11.40
N SER A 73 8.14 -0.24 -10.72
CA SER A 73 9.29 -0.92 -11.34
C SER A 73 8.86 -1.90 -12.44
N ALA A 74 7.80 -2.68 -12.21
CA ALA A 74 7.25 -3.58 -13.23
C ALA A 74 6.77 -2.79 -14.47
N TRP A 75 6.11 -1.65 -14.28
CA TRP A 75 5.69 -0.79 -15.38
C TRP A 75 6.87 -0.23 -16.15
N ASN A 76 7.88 0.30 -15.46
CA ASN A 76 9.08 0.86 -16.09
C ASN A 76 9.76 -0.20 -16.97
N ASN A 77 9.98 -1.41 -16.46
CA ASN A 77 10.60 -2.50 -17.20
C ASN A 77 9.79 -2.89 -18.45
N ALA A 78 8.46 -2.91 -18.35
CA ALA A 78 7.59 -3.20 -19.48
C ALA A 78 7.67 -2.11 -20.57
N GLN A 79 7.73 -0.83 -20.18
CA GLN A 79 7.88 0.28 -21.12
C GLN A 79 9.26 0.26 -21.81
N GLU A 80 10.33 0.00 -21.06
CA GLU A 80 11.67 -0.16 -21.61
C GLU A 80 11.72 -1.27 -22.66
N GLN A 81 11.15 -2.45 -22.34
CA GLN A 81 11.08 -3.57 -23.29
C GLN A 81 10.27 -3.20 -24.54
N ARG A 82 9.13 -2.53 -24.39
CA ARG A 82 8.29 -2.11 -25.53
C ARG A 82 9.07 -1.17 -26.47
N ASN A 83 9.86 -0.26 -25.92
CA ASN A 83 10.67 0.67 -26.71
C ASN A 83 11.80 -0.03 -27.49
N VAL A 84 12.44 -1.02 -26.87
CA VAL A 84 13.51 -1.83 -27.51
C VAL A 84 12.93 -2.75 -28.58
N SER A 85 11.78 -3.39 -28.33
CA SER A 85 11.16 -4.32 -29.29
C SER A 85 10.51 -3.63 -30.50
N ASN A 86 10.28 -2.31 -30.42
CA ASN A 86 9.75 -1.50 -31.52
C ASN A 86 10.85 -0.84 -32.38
N HIS A 87 12.13 -1.13 -32.11
CA HIS A 87 13.29 -0.80 -32.95
C HIS A 87 13.79 -2.04 -33.70
#